data_AF-A0A829BYR2-F1
#
_entry.id   AF-A0A829BYR2-F1
#
_cell.length_a   1.000
_cell.length_b   1.000
_cell.length_c   1.000
_cell.angle_alpha   90.00
_cell.angle_beta   90.00
_cell.angle_gamma   90.00
#
_symmetry.space_group_name_H-M   'P 1'
#
loop_
_entity.id
_entity.type
_entity.pdbx_description
1 polymer ?
#
loop_
_entity_poly.entity_id
_entity_poly.type
_entity_poly.pdbx_seq_one_letter_code
_entity_poly.pdbx_strand_id
1 'polypeptide(L)'
;MPPEINSLLIYTGAGPGPLLAAAAAWDELAAELGSAAAAFGSVTSGLVGGIWQGPSSVAMAAAAAPYAGWLSAAAASAESAAGQARAVVGVFEAALAATVDPFVIAANRSRLVSLALSNLFGQNTPAIAAAEFDYELMWAQDVAAMLGYHTGASAAAEALAPFGSPLASLAAAAEPAKSLAVNLGLANVGLFNAGSGNVGSYNVGAGNVGSYNVGGGNIGGNNVGLGNVGFGNVGLANSGLTPGLMGLGNIGFGNAGSYNFGLANMGVGNIGFANTGSGNFGIGLTGDNLTGFGGFNTGSGNVGLFNSGTGNVGFFNSGTGNWGCSIRGVIIPGSVIRGLPARGCSTRVGSIRVWSMRVATTPAVSTRGRPIRAVSTRAVSTRVG
;
A
#
# COMPACT_ATOMS: atom_id res chain seq x y z
N MET A 1 -5.35 -49.37 37.25
CA MET A 1 -5.28 -49.01 38.69
C MET A 1 -6.26 -49.91 39.45
N PRO A 2 -5.93 -50.37 40.66
CA PRO A 2 -6.82 -51.22 41.47
C PRO A 2 -8.07 -50.45 41.95
N PRO A 3 -9.18 -51.16 42.24
CA PRO A 3 -10.45 -50.54 42.61
C PRO A 3 -10.35 -49.71 43.90
N GLU A 4 -9.53 -50.11 44.88
CA GLU A 4 -9.32 -49.33 46.11
C GLU A 4 -8.88 -47.89 45.82
N ILE A 5 -8.03 -47.70 44.81
CA ILE A 5 -7.49 -46.39 44.45
C ILE A 5 -8.51 -45.61 43.62
N ASN A 6 -9.11 -46.23 42.61
CA ASN A 6 -10.11 -45.56 41.76
C ASN A 6 -11.30 -45.07 42.58
N SER A 7 -11.82 -45.93 43.45
CA SER A 7 -12.90 -45.61 44.37
C SER A 7 -12.50 -44.50 45.35
N LEU A 8 -11.34 -44.60 46.03
CA LEU A 8 -10.92 -43.51 46.93
C LEU A 8 -10.78 -42.17 46.22
N LEU A 9 -10.22 -42.14 45.01
CA LEU A 9 -9.98 -40.90 44.28
C LEU A 9 -11.27 -40.19 43.87
N ILE A 10 -12.33 -40.91 43.48
CA ILE A 10 -13.57 -40.27 43.04
C ILE A 10 -14.47 -39.83 44.20
N TYR A 11 -14.44 -40.58 45.32
CA TYR A 11 -15.19 -40.25 46.54
C TYR A 11 -14.51 -39.18 47.40
N THR A 12 -13.23 -38.90 47.15
CA THR A 12 -12.50 -37.81 47.83
C THR A 12 -12.45 -36.57 46.95
N GLY A 13 -12.85 -35.43 47.50
CA GLY A 13 -12.80 -34.16 46.77
C GLY A 13 -13.85 -33.17 47.25
N ALA A 14 -13.82 -31.96 46.68
CA ALA A 14 -14.76 -30.88 46.99
C ALA A 14 -16.16 -31.07 46.35
N GLY A 15 -16.35 -32.13 45.56
CA GLY A 15 -17.57 -32.37 44.78
C GLY A 15 -17.76 -31.40 43.61
N PRO A 16 -18.96 -31.37 43.00
CA PRO A 16 -19.24 -30.57 41.80
C PRO A 16 -19.48 -29.08 42.08
N GLY A 17 -19.61 -28.69 43.35
CA GLY A 17 -19.98 -27.32 43.77
C GLY A 17 -19.13 -26.20 43.14
N PRO A 18 -17.79 -26.27 43.17
CA PRO A 18 -16.93 -25.26 42.55
C PRO A 18 -17.15 -25.11 41.03
N LEU A 19 -17.41 -26.23 40.33
CA LEU A 19 -17.62 -26.22 38.88
C LEU A 19 -19.02 -25.69 38.51
N LEU A 20 -20.03 -25.97 39.34
CA LEU A 20 -21.37 -25.37 39.21
C LEU A 20 -21.34 -23.86 39.47
N ALA A 21 -20.56 -23.40 40.44
CA ALA A 21 -20.35 -21.97 40.68
C ALA A 21 -19.65 -21.29 39.49
N ALA A 22 -18.65 -21.95 38.89
CA ALA A 22 -18.01 -21.48 37.67
C ALA A 22 -19.00 -21.41 36.49
N ALA A 23 -19.88 -22.40 36.34
CA ALA A 23 -20.93 -22.38 35.31
C ALA A 23 -21.87 -21.19 35.47
N ALA A 24 -22.28 -20.87 36.70
CA ALA A 24 -23.12 -19.70 36.98
C ALA A 24 -22.40 -18.38 36.65
N ALA A 25 -21.11 -18.27 36.97
CA ALA A 25 -20.31 -17.09 36.63
C ALA A 25 -20.15 -16.92 35.10
N TRP A 26 -20.03 -18.01 34.35
CA TRP A 26 -19.99 -17.97 32.88
C TRP A 26 -21.31 -17.51 32.27
N ASP A 27 -22.46 -17.95 32.81
CA ASP A 27 -23.77 -17.45 32.37
C ASP A 27 -23.96 -15.95 32.68
N GLU A 28 -23.49 -15.49 33.85
CA GLU A 28 -23.54 -14.07 34.21
C GLU A 28 -22.69 -13.24 33.23
N LEU A 29 -21.48 -13.70 32.92
CA LEU A 29 -20.62 -13.05 31.93
C LEU A 29 -21.27 -13.03 30.54
N ALA A 30 -21.94 -14.11 30.13
CA ALA A 30 -22.67 -14.14 28.87
C ALA A 30 -23.78 -13.08 28.81
N ALA A 31 -24.56 -12.95 29.89
CA ALA A 31 -25.61 -11.95 30.00
C ALA A 31 -25.05 -10.52 29.92
N GLU A 32 -23.96 -10.24 30.64
CA GLU A 32 -23.28 -8.93 30.61
C GLU A 32 -22.76 -8.61 29.21
N LEU A 33 -22.10 -9.54 28.53
CA LEU A 33 -21.61 -9.36 27.16
C LEU A 33 -22.74 -9.16 26.15
N GLY A 34 -23.83 -9.91 26.28
CA GLY A 34 -25.04 -9.75 25.46
C GLY A 34 -25.68 -8.38 25.66
N SER A 35 -25.76 -7.92 26.91
CA SER A 35 -26.28 -6.57 27.24
C SER A 35 -25.38 -5.46 26.67
N ALA A 36 -24.06 -5.63 26.74
CA ALA A 36 -23.09 -4.69 26.19
C ALA A 36 -23.19 -4.62 24.66
N ALA A 37 -23.36 -5.76 23.98
CA ALA A 37 -23.58 -5.81 22.53
C ALA A 37 -24.87 -5.05 22.14
N ALA A 38 -25.96 -5.27 22.87
CA ALA A 38 -27.24 -4.59 22.64
C ALA A 38 -27.15 -3.08 22.88
N ALA A 39 -26.49 -2.66 23.97
CA ALA A 39 -26.27 -1.26 24.29
C ALA A 39 -25.42 -0.55 23.23
N PHE A 40 -24.32 -1.18 22.81
CA PHE A 40 -23.45 -0.66 21.75
C PHE A 40 -24.20 -0.54 20.41
N GLY A 41 -24.99 -1.55 20.06
CA GLY A 41 -25.86 -1.52 18.88
C GLY A 41 -26.89 -0.39 18.94
N SER A 42 -27.51 -0.17 20.10
CA SER A 42 -28.49 0.91 20.32
C SER A 42 -27.86 2.31 20.19
N VAL A 43 -26.66 2.53 20.73
CA VAL A 43 -25.95 3.81 20.59
C VAL A 43 -25.60 4.08 19.14
N THR A 44 -25.10 3.05 18.43
CA THR A 44 -24.71 3.18 17.03
C THR A 44 -25.92 3.44 16.14
N SER A 45 -27.03 2.72 16.33
CA SER A 45 -28.27 2.93 15.56
C SER A 45 -28.92 4.28 15.85
N GLY A 46 -28.92 4.73 17.11
CA GLY A 46 -29.42 6.05 17.49
C GLY A 46 -28.61 7.19 16.86
N LEU A 47 -27.28 7.06 16.80
CA LEU A 47 -26.39 8.04 16.19
C LEU A 47 -26.62 8.17 14.67
N VAL A 48 -26.79 7.04 13.99
CA VAL A 48 -27.01 6.98 12.53
C VAL A 48 -28.43 7.38 12.14
N GLY A 49 -29.42 7.01 12.95
CA GLY A 49 -30.84 7.36 12.74
C GLY A 49 -31.21 8.78 13.14
N GLY A 50 -30.32 9.49 13.84
CA GLY A 50 -30.51 10.86 14.31
C GLY A 50 -30.27 11.92 13.25
N ILE A 51 -29.75 13.07 13.68
CA ILE A 51 -29.53 14.26 12.84
C ILE A 51 -28.29 14.10 11.95
N TRP A 52 -27.36 13.22 12.32
CA TRP A 52 -26.13 12.96 11.57
C TRP A 52 -26.34 11.88 10.50
N GLN A 53 -27.05 12.25 9.43
CA GLN A 53 -27.31 11.36 8.29
C GLN A 53 -26.41 11.67 7.11
N GLY A 54 -25.88 10.63 6.48
CA GLY A 54 -25.11 10.75 5.24
C GLY A 54 -24.07 9.64 5.07
N PRO A 55 -23.26 9.69 3.99
CA PRO A 55 -22.26 8.66 3.71
C PRO A 55 -21.26 8.41 4.84
N SER A 56 -20.91 9.45 5.60
CA SER A 56 -19.98 9.35 6.73
C SER A 56 -20.57 8.60 7.92
N SER A 57 -21.85 8.78 8.24
CA SER A 57 -22.50 8.06 9.35
C SER A 57 -22.75 6.61 9.00
N VAL A 58 -23.11 6.31 7.75
CA VAL A 58 -23.18 4.93 7.24
C VAL A 58 -21.82 4.22 7.31
N ALA A 59 -20.73 4.90 6.95
CA ALA A 59 -19.39 4.34 7.05
C ALA A 59 -18.96 4.07 8.50
N MET A 60 -19.30 4.97 9.43
CA MET A 60 -19.06 4.77 10.87
C MET A 60 -19.85 3.58 11.42
N ALA A 61 -21.13 3.44 11.04
CA ALA A 61 -21.96 2.31 11.42
C ALA A 61 -21.38 0.96 10.95
N ALA A 62 -20.92 0.92 9.70
CA ALA A 62 -20.29 -0.26 9.12
C ALA A 62 -18.98 -0.63 9.85
N ALA A 63 -18.20 0.36 10.29
CA ALA A 63 -16.98 0.14 11.06
C ALA A 63 -17.24 -0.35 12.50
N ALA A 64 -18.39 -0.02 13.07
CA ALA A 64 -18.78 -0.43 14.43
C ALA A 64 -19.39 -1.85 14.48
N ALA A 65 -20.04 -2.31 13.41
CA ALA A 65 -20.70 -3.61 13.35
C ALA A 65 -19.83 -4.83 13.74
N PRO A 66 -18.54 -4.92 13.36
CA PRO A 66 -17.68 -6.06 13.73
C PRO A 66 -17.47 -6.19 15.24
N TYR A 67 -17.35 -5.07 15.95
CA TYR A 67 -17.18 -5.08 17.39
C TYR A 67 -18.45 -5.55 18.12
N ALA A 68 -19.62 -5.10 17.66
CA ALA A 68 -20.89 -5.61 18.17
C ALA A 68 -21.05 -7.12 17.91
N GLY A 69 -20.67 -7.59 16.72
CA GLY A 69 -20.67 -9.01 16.37
C GLY A 69 -19.72 -9.83 17.23
N TRP A 70 -18.53 -9.29 17.55
CA TRP A 70 -17.58 -9.94 18.46
C TRP A 70 -18.14 -10.06 19.88
N LEU A 71 -18.77 -9.02 20.42
CA LEU A 71 -19.41 -9.08 21.75
C LEU A 71 -20.50 -10.16 21.81
N SER A 72 -21.36 -10.24 20.80
CA SER A 72 -22.39 -11.28 20.72
C SER A 72 -21.80 -12.68 20.58
N ALA A 73 -20.72 -12.84 19.80
CA ALA A 73 -20.04 -14.13 19.67
C ALA A 73 -19.36 -14.55 20.98
N ALA A 74 -18.72 -13.60 21.69
CA ALA A 74 -18.12 -13.84 22.99
C ALA A 74 -19.16 -14.23 24.05
N ALA A 75 -20.35 -13.61 24.01
CA ALA A 75 -21.48 -14.01 24.86
C ALA A 75 -21.88 -15.47 24.61
N ALA A 76 -22.06 -15.86 23.34
CA ALA A 76 -22.39 -17.24 22.99
C ALA A 76 -21.30 -18.25 23.40
N SER A 77 -20.03 -17.88 23.29
CA SER A 77 -18.92 -18.71 23.78
C SER A 77 -18.96 -18.89 25.31
N ALA A 78 -19.31 -17.83 26.06
CA ALA A 78 -19.48 -17.91 27.51
C ALA A 78 -20.66 -18.80 27.92
N GLU A 79 -21.81 -18.72 27.23
CA GLU A 79 -22.95 -19.63 27.46
C GLU A 79 -22.55 -21.10 27.19
N SER A 80 -21.83 -21.34 26.09
CA SER A 80 -21.32 -22.68 25.78
C SER A 80 -20.40 -23.20 26.88
N ALA A 81 -19.51 -22.36 27.42
CA ALA A 81 -18.62 -22.74 28.52
C ALA A 81 -19.38 -23.12 29.80
N ALA A 82 -20.44 -22.39 30.15
CA ALA A 82 -21.33 -22.75 31.24
C ALA A 82 -22.03 -24.11 30.98
N GLY A 83 -22.50 -24.33 29.75
CA GLY A 83 -23.09 -25.60 29.32
C GLY A 83 -22.14 -26.79 29.45
N GLN A 84 -20.89 -26.63 28.99
CA GLN A 84 -19.87 -27.70 29.10
C GLN A 84 -19.45 -27.96 30.55
N ALA A 85 -19.35 -26.93 31.38
CA ALA A 85 -19.10 -27.11 32.81
C ALA A 85 -20.17 -27.98 33.48
N ARG A 86 -21.46 -27.74 33.17
CA ARG A 86 -22.57 -28.59 33.65
C ARG A 86 -22.52 -30.01 33.07
N ALA A 87 -22.13 -30.16 31.81
CA ALA A 87 -21.96 -31.46 31.19
C ALA A 87 -20.89 -32.29 31.94
N VAL A 88 -19.74 -31.68 32.25
CA VAL A 88 -18.67 -32.32 33.04
C VAL A 88 -19.15 -32.70 34.44
N VAL A 89 -19.96 -31.86 35.10
CA VAL A 89 -20.60 -32.21 36.38
C VAL A 89 -21.47 -33.47 36.24
N GLY A 90 -22.31 -33.54 35.20
CA GLY A 90 -23.14 -34.72 34.94
C GLY A 90 -22.31 -35.98 34.67
N VAL A 91 -21.18 -35.85 33.95
CA VAL A 91 -20.25 -36.98 33.73
C VAL A 91 -19.58 -37.40 35.03
N PHE A 92 -19.18 -36.46 35.89
CA PHE A 92 -18.63 -36.77 37.21
C PHE A 92 -19.64 -37.50 38.10
N GLU A 93 -20.89 -37.04 38.17
CA GLU A 93 -21.94 -37.68 38.97
C GLU A 93 -22.28 -39.09 38.45
N ALA A 94 -22.31 -39.28 37.12
CA ALA A 94 -22.50 -40.59 36.52
C ALA A 94 -21.34 -41.55 36.84
N ALA A 95 -20.10 -41.06 36.82
CA ALA A 95 -18.93 -41.84 37.20
C ALA A 95 -18.95 -42.19 38.69
N LEU A 96 -19.25 -41.23 39.56
CA LEU A 96 -19.38 -41.44 41.00
C LEU A 96 -20.44 -42.49 41.32
N ALA A 97 -21.59 -42.45 40.65
CA ALA A 97 -22.67 -43.43 40.83
C ALA A 97 -22.32 -44.83 40.29
N ALA A 98 -21.45 -44.92 39.27
CA ALA A 98 -21.02 -46.17 38.67
C ALA A 98 -19.82 -46.82 39.38
N THR A 99 -19.00 -46.04 40.09
CA THR A 99 -17.84 -46.52 40.84
C THR A 99 -18.27 -47.28 42.10
N VAL A 100 -17.57 -48.37 42.39
CA VAL A 100 -17.83 -49.22 43.55
C VAL A 100 -17.59 -48.43 44.85
N ASP A 101 -18.41 -48.68 45.87
CA ASP A 101 -18.21 -48.05 47.17
C ASP A 101 -16.95 -48.64 47.88
N PRO A 102 -16.04 -47.81 48.44
CA PRO A 102 -14.84 -48.27 49.12
C PRO A 102 -15.07 -49.31 50.24
N PHE A 103 -16.22 -49.25 50.92
CA PHE A 103 -16.57 -50.20 51.99
C PHE A 103 -16.84 -51.60 51.44
N VAL A 104 -17.41 -51.71 50.23
CA VAL A 104 -17.67 -53.01 49.57
C VAL A 104 -16.34 -53.69 49.22
N ILE A 105 -15.38 -52.91 48.71
CA ILE A 105 -14.04 -53.40 48.40
C ILE A 105 -13.33 -53.84 49.69
N ALA A 106 -13.36 -53.02 50.74
CA ALA A 106 -12.76 -53.35 52.03
C ALA A 106 -13.34 -54.64 52.64
N ALA A 107 -14.67 -54.83 52.56
CA ALA A 107 -15.35 -56.02 53.04
C ALA A 107 -14.92 -57.29 52.27
N ASN A 108 -14.74 -57.20 50.96
CA ASN A 108 -14.20 -58.29 50.15
C ASN A 108 -12.77 -58.64 50.56
N ARG A 109 -11.89 -57.64 50.72
CA ARG A 109 -10.49 -57.86 51.13
C ARG A 109 -10.38 -58.47 52.53
N SER A 110 -11.19 -57.99 53.49
CA SER A 110 -11.22 -58.58 54.85
C SER A 110 -11.74 -60.02 54.85
N ARG A 111 -12.73 -60.33 54.00
CA ARG A 111 -13.26 -61.68 53.82
C ARG A 111 -12.20 -62.61 53.22
N LEU A 112 -11.45 -62.16 52.22
CA LEU A 112 -10.36 -62.92 51.61
C LEU A 112 -9.29 -63.31 52.65
N VAL A 113 -8.87 -62.35 53.48
CA VAL A 113 -7.90 -62.60 54.57
C VAL A 113 -8.45 -63.62 55.58
N SER A 114 -9.71 -63.51 55.99
CA SER A 114 -10.34 -64.46 56.91
C SER A 114 -10.42 -65.88 56.33
N LEU A 115 -10.74 -66.01 55.04
CA LEU A 115 -10.81 -67.29 54.35
C LEU A 115 -9.43 -67.94 54.22
N ALA A 116 -8.41 -67.15 53.89
CA ALA A 116 -7.03 -67.61 53.77
C ALA A 116 -6.46 -68.09 55.11
N LEU A 117 -6.67 -67.34 56.20
CA LEU A 117 -6.20 -67.71 57.54
C LEU A 117 -6.85 -69.00 58.06
N SER A 118 -8.08 -69.31 57.63
CA SER A 118 -8.79 -70.54 58.00
C SER A 118 -8.59 -71.69 57.00
N ASN A 119 -7.78 -71.54 55.94
CA ASN A 119 -7.61 -72.53 54.88
C ASN A 119 -6.55 -73.61 55.16
N LEU A 120 -6.43 -74.07 56.40
CA LEU A 120 -5.35 -74.99 56.82
C LEU A 120 -5.35 -76.32 56.03
N PHE A 121 -6.52 -76.80 55.62
CA PHE A 121 -6.71 -78.05 54.88
C PHE A 121 -7.16 -77.84 53.43
N GLY A 122 -7.11 -76.62 52.90
CA GLY A 122 -7.53 -76.32 51.53
C GLY A 122 -9.06 -76.32 51.30
N GLN A 123 -9.88 -76.45 52.34
CA GLN A 123 -11.34 -76.54 52.23
C GLN A 123 -12.00 -75.23 51.77
N ASN A 124 -11.37 -74.08 52.02
CA ASN A 124 -11.91 -72.76 51.65
C ASN A 124 -11.52 -72.35 50.23
N THR A 125 -10.77 -73.16 49.48
CA THR A 125 -10.27 -72.81 48.14
C THR A 125 -11.37 -72.31 47.19
N PRO A 126 -12.56 -72.93 47.11
CA PRO A 126 -13.65 -72.41 46.27
C PRO A 126 -14.17 -71.04 46.71
N ALA A 127 -14.23 -70.78 48.02
CA ALA A 127 -14.69 -69.51 48.57
C ALA A 127 -13.67 -68.38 48.38
N ILE A 128 -12.37 -68.71 48.43
CA ILE A 128 -11.27 -67.79 48.08
C ILE A 128 -11.39 -67.40 46.61
N ALA A 129 -11.53 -68.38 45.72
CA ALA A 129 -11.69 -68.11 44.28
C ALA A 129 -12.92 -67.23 43.97
N ALA A 130 -14.04 -67.44 44.68
CA ALA A 130 -15.22 -66.58 44.55
C ALA A 130 -14.95 -65.13 45.02
N ALA A 131 -14.27 -64.95 46.16
CA ALA A 131 -13.92 -63.62 46.66
C ALA A 131 -12.93 -62.89 45.73
N GLU A 132 -11.97 -63.61 45.14
CA GLU A 132 -11.07 -63.06 44.12
C GLU A 132 -11.84 -62.69 42.85
N PHE A 133 -12.78 -63.52 42.40
CA PHE A 133 -13.62 -63.19 41.24
C PHE A 133 -14.49 -61.95 41.46
N ASP A 134 -15.13 -61.82 42.63
CA ASP A 134 -15.91 -60.62 42.99
C ASP A 134 -15.02 -59.36 42.99
N TYR A 135 -13.76 -59.49 43.41
CA TYR A 135 -12.79 -58.40 43.37
C TYR A 135 -12.44 -57.99 41.92
N GLU A 136 -12.22 -58.96 41.04
CA GLU A 136 -11.98 -58.70 39.61
C GLU A 136 -13.19 -58.02 38.94
N LEU A 137 -14.42 -58.35 39.35
CA LEU A 137 -15.63 -57.65 38.88
C LEU A 137 -15.67 -56.19 39.34
N MET A 138 -15.37 -55.92 40.62
CA MET A 138 -15.28 -54.56 41.13
C MET A 138 -14.19 -53.76 40.41
N TRP A 139 -13.06 -54.40 40.12
CA TRP A 139 -11.99 -53.78 39.32
C TRP A 139 -12.46 -53.42 37.91
N ALA A 140 -13.13 -54.34 37.22
CA ALA A 140 -13.67 -54.09 35.88
C ALA A 140 -14.72 -52.97 35.86
N GLN A 141 -15.61 -52.92 36.86
CA GLN A 141 -16.61 -51.87 37.01
C GLN A 141 -15.98 -50.48 37.20
N ASP A 142 -15.00 -50.36 38.11
CA ASP A 142 -14.29 -49.10 38.34
C ASP A 142 -13.52 -48.63 37.11
N VAL A 143 -12.91 -49.55 36.36
CA VAL A 143 -12.23 -49.23 35.09
C VAL A 143 -13.23 -48.72 34.06
N ALA A 144 -14.41 -49.34 33.94
CA ALA A 144 -15.46 -48.90 33.03
C ALA A 144 -16.02 -47.51 33.42
N ALA A 145 -16.24 -47.27 34.71
CA ALA A 145 -16.67 -45.97 35.23
C ALA A 145 -15.66 -44.86 34.90
N MET A 146 -14.36 -45.10 35.15
CA MET A 146 -13.31 -44.12 34.85
C MET A 146 -13.08 -43.91 33.35
N LEU A 147 -13.30 -44.94 32.52
CA LEU A 147 -13.27 -44.78 31.07
C LEU A 147 -14.41 -43.89 30.59
N GLY A 148 -15.64 -44.10 31.09
CA GLY A 148 -16.79 -43.24 30.80
C GLY A 148 -16.58 -41.80 31.28
N TYR A 149 -15.97 -41.63 32.45
CA TYR A 149 -15.57 -40.31 32.96
C TYR A 149 -14.61 -39.60 32.00
N HIS A 150 -13.55 -40.30 31.59
CA HIS A 150 -12.53 -39.73 30.71
C HIS A 150 -13.10 -39.36 29.33
N THR A 151 -13.89 -40.24 28.71
CA THR A 151 -14.47 -39.97 27.37
C THR A 151 -15.50 -38.85 27.43
N GLY A 152 -16.38 -38.85 28.44
CA GLY A 152 -17.38 -37.80 28.62
C GLY A 152 -16.77 -36.43 28.92
N ALA A 153 -15.79 -36.37 29.83
CA ALA A 153 -15.10 -35.13 30.16
C ALA A 153 -14.27 -34.61 28.99
N SER A 154 -13.59 -35.49 28.25
CA SER A 154 -12.81 -35.10 27.06
C SER A 154 -13.72 -34.56 25.95
N ALA A 155 -14.87 -35.19 25.70
CA ALA A 155 -15.84 -34.70 24.71
C ALA A 155 -16.40 -33.31 25.09
N ALA A 156 -16.68 -33.07 26.37
CA ALA A 156 -17.12 -31.76 26.84
C ALA A 156 -16.02 -30.69 26.69
N ALA A 157 -14.75 -31.07 26.91
CA ALA A 157 -13.61 -30.19 26.70
C ALA A 157 -13.37 -29.89 25.21
N GLU A 158 -13.53 -30.87 24.32
CA GLU A 158 -13.40 -30.69 22.86
C GLU A 158 -14.49 -29.80 22.27
N ALA A 159 -15.68 -29.78 22.89
CA ALA A 159 -16.78 -28.92 22.48
C ALA A 159 -16.57 -27.42 22.81
N LEU A 160 -15.54 -27.08 23.60
CA LEU A 160 -15.18 -25.69 23.90
C LEU A 160 -14.39 -25.09 22.72
N ALA A 161 -15.05 -24.21 21.97
CA ALA A 161 -14.38 -23.42 20.95
C ALA A 161 -13.45 -22.36 21.59
N PRO A 162 -12.24 -22.14 21.03
CA PRO A 162 -11.37 -21.07 21.49
C PRO A 162 -12.01 -19.70 21.21
N PHE A 163 -11.82 -18.75 22.13
CA PHE A 163 -12.27 -17.37 21.94
C PHE A 163 -11.58 -16.76 20.70
N GLY A 164 -12.40 -16.26 19.77
CA GLY A 164 -11.91 -15.55 18.59
C GLY A 164 -11.22 -14.23 18.96
N SER A 165 -10.09 -13.94 18.31
CA SER A 165 -9.39 -12.67 18.55
C SER A 165 -10.22 -11.50 18.00
N PRO A 166 -10.47 -10.44 18.81
CA PRO A 166 -11.26 -9.28 18.37
C PRO A 166 -10.60 -8.59 17.16
N LEU A 167 -9.26 -8.59 17.10
CA LEU A 167 -8.49 -7.93 16.06
C LEU A 167 -8.68 -8.54 14.67
N ALA A 168 -8.88 -9.86 14.56
CA ALA A 168 -9.05 -10.50 13.26
C ALA A 168 -10.39 -10.14 12.61
N SER A 169 -11.46 -10.00 13.42
CA SER A 169 -12.78 -9.56 12.93
C SER A 169 -12.81 -8.08 12.54
N LEU A 170 -12.06 -7.23 13.26
CA LEU A 170 -11.89 -5.82 12.92
C LEU A 170 -10.98 -5.65 11.70
N ALA A 171 -9.94 -6.48 11.55
CA ALA A 171 -9.06 -6.51 10.39
C ALA A 171 -9.75 -7.07 9.13
N ALA A 172 -10.62 -8.08 9.27
CA ALA A 172 -11.43 -8.62 8.18
C ALA A 172 -12.53 -7.64 7.73
N ALA A 173 -13.05 -6.82 8.65
CA ALA A 173 -13.89 -5.68 8.30
C ALA A 173 -13.10 -4.45 7.79
N ALA A 174 -11.78 -4.44 8.01
CA ALA A 174 -10.86 -3.42 7.51
C ALA A 174 -10.22 -3.77 6.17
N GLU A 175 -10.51 -4.93 5.56
CA GLU A 175 -10.03 -5.30 4.23
C GLU A 175 -11.15 -5.42 3.18
N PRO A 176 -11.21 -4.49 2.21
CA PRO A 176 -10.77 -3.13 2.35
C PRO A 176 -11.89 -2.39 3.10
N ALA A 177 -11.52 -1.53 4.04
CA ALA A 177 -12.18 -0.24 4.08
C ALA A 177 -12.30 0.14 2.61
N LYS A 178 -13.52 0.20 2.07
CA LYS A 178 -13.78 0.85 0.79
C LYS A 178 -13.30 2.27 1.07
N SER A 179 -11.98 2.46 0.89
CA SER A 179 -11.22 3.57 1.46
C SER A 179 -12.01 4.73 0.98
N LEU A 180 -12.61 5.49 1.90
CA LEU A 180 -13.75 6.35 1.60
C LEU A 180 -13.42 7.04 0.29
N ALA A 181 -13.97 6.53 -0.82
CA ALA A 181 -13.36 6.72 -2.14
C ALA A 181 -13.95 8.01 -2.64
N VAL A 182 -13.72 9.05 -1.85
CA VAL A 182 -14.40 10.31 -1.96
C VAL A 182 -13.69 11.03 -3.06
N ASN A 183 -14.21 10.82 -4.26
CA ASN A 183 -14.00 11.79 -5.30
C ASN A 183 -14.88 12.99 -4.97
N LEU A 184 -14.26 14.14 -4.70
CA LEU A 184 -14.95 15.41 -4.48
C LEU A 184 -15.21 16.08 -5.83
N GLY A 185 -16.40 15.90 -6.40
CA GLY A 185 -16.83 16.54 -7.65
C GLY A 185 -17.30 15.54 -8.73
N LEU A 186 -17.55 16.02 -9.94
CA LEU A 186 -18.28 15.27 -10.97
C LEU A 186 -17.38 14.38 -11.84
N ALA A 187 -17.91 13.23 -12.29
CA ALA A 187 -17.31 12.39 -13.34
C ALA A 187 -15.85 11.92 -13.10
N ASN A 188 -15.41 11.82 -11.85
CA ASN A 188 -14.10 11.25 -11.52
C ASN A 188 -14.15 9.71 -11.49
N VAL A 189 -13.13 9.05 -12.06
CA VAL A 189 -12.95 7.59 -12.09
C VAL A 189 -11.66 7.24 -11.33
N GLY A 190 -11.77 6.43 -10.28
CA GLY A 190 -10.66 6.09 -9.38
C GLY A 190 -10.86 6.62 -7.96
N LEU A 191 -9.78 6.88 -7.21
CA LEU A 191 -9.82 7.16 -5.77
C LEU A 191 -9.27 8.55 -5.40
N PHE A 192 -9.87 9.21 -4.40
CA PHE A 192 -9.36 10.46 -3.79
C PHE A 192 -9.10 11.62 -4.77
N ASN A 193 -9.91 11.77 -5.81
CA ASN A 193 -9.80 12.90 -6.73
C ASN A 193 -10.63 14.09 -6.23
N ALA A 194 -10.13 15.32 -6.34
CA ALA A 194 -10.89 16.54 -6.09
C ALA A 194 -11.02 17.35 -7.38
N GLY A 195 -12.23 17.71 -7.80
CA GLY A 195 -12.55 18.42 -9.04
C GLY A 195 -13.36 17.56 -10.01
N SER A 196 -13.12 17.64 -11.32
CA SER A 196 -14.03 17.07 -12.33
C SER A 196 -13.31 16.25 -13.40
N GLY A 197 -13.85 15.08 -13.75
CA GLY A 197 -13.40 14.33 -14.93
C GLY A 197 -12.00 13.73 -14.82
N ASN A 198 -11.47 13.52 -13.60
CA ASN A 198 -10.16 12.89 -13.42
C ASN A 198 -10.26 11.36 -13.53
N VAL A 199 -9.26 10.71 -14.12
CA VAL A 199 -9.12 9.25 -14.25
C VAL A 199 -7.84 8.81 -13.56
N GLY A 200 -7.93 7.99 -12.52
CA GLY A 200 -6.82 7.54 -11.67
C GLY A 200 -6.99 8.03 -10.23
N SER A 201 -5.90 8.24 -9.49
CA SER A 201 -5.98 8.47 -8.04
C SER A 201 -5.25 9.72 -7.55
N TYR A 202 -5.76 10.37 -6.51
CA TYR A 202 -5.13 11.53 -5.85
C TYR A 202 -4.93 12.75 -6.78
N ASN A 203 -5.83 12.98 -7.74
CA ASN A 203 -5.74 14.15 -8.61
C ASN A 203 -6.56 15.32 -8.07
N VAL A 204 -6.05 16.54 -8.15
CA VAL A 204 -6.76 17.79 -7.82
C VAL A 204 -6.91 18.64 -9.07
N GLY A 205 -8.14 19.06 -9.38
CA GLY A 205 -8.52 19.85 -10.54
C GLY A 205 -9.28 19.04 -11.59
N ALA A 206 -9.02 19.24 -12.88
CA ALA A 206 -9.94 18.77 -13.93
C ALA A 206 -9.28 17.98 -15.08
N GLY A 207 -9.86 16.84 -15.45
CA GLY A 207 -9.46 16.11 -16.67
C GLY A 207 -8.06 15.49 -16.60
N ASN A 208 -7.53 15.20 -15.41
CA ASN A 208 -6.23 14.55 -15.27
C ASN A 208 -6.34 13.03 -15.45
N VAL A 209 -5.35 12.41 -16.10
CA VAL A 209 -5.24 10.95 -16.29
C VAL A 209 -3.96 10.44 -15.65
N GLY A 210 -4.08 9.51 -14.71
CA GLY A 210 -2.99 8.97 -13.89
C GLY A 210 -3.10 9.42 -12.44
N SER A 211 -1.98 9.65 -11.74
CA SER A 211 -2.02 9.82 -10.29
C SER A 211 -1.23 11.01 -9.74
N TYR A 212 -1.69 11.59 -8.63
CA TYR A 212 -1.00 12.70 -7.93
C TYR A 212 -0.83 13.97 -8.78
N ASN A 213 -1.74 14.24 -9.72
CA ASN A 213 -1.67 15.46 -10.52
C ASN A 213 -2.46 16.62 -9.87
N VAL A 214 -1.95 17.84 -9.94
CA VAL A 214 -2.63 19.07 -9.49
C VAL A 214 -2.80 20.00 -10.69
N GLY A 215 -4.00 20.52 -10.93
CA GLY A 215 -4.35 21.35 -12.09
C GLY A 215 -5.22 20.58 -13.09
N GLY A 216 -4.94 20.62 -14.38
CA GLY A 216 -5.87 20.04 -15.35
C GLY A 216 -5.30 19.58 -16.68
N GLY A 217 -5.93 18.55 -17.25
CA GLY A 217 -5.52 17.95 -18.52
C GLY A 217 -4.15 17.27 -18.47
N ASN A 218 -3.62 16.95 -17.29
CA ASN A 218 -2.32 16.29 -17.17
C ASN A 218 -2.46 14.77 -17.43
N ILE A 219 -1.47 14.17 -18.08
CA ILE A 219 -1.39 12.73 -18.34
C ILE A 219 -0.09 12.19 -17.71
N GLY A 220 -0.20 11.13 -16.91
CA GLY A 220 0.91 10.56 -16.13
C GLY A 220 0.77 10.89 -14.65
N GLY A 221 1.85 11.22 -13.93
CA GLY A 221 1.74 11.44 -12.49
C GLY A 221 2.67 12.45 -11.86
N ASN A 222 2.31 12.93 -10.67
CA ASN A 222 3.03 14.00 -9.96
C ASN A 222 3.19 15.30 -10.77
N ASN A 223 2.30 15.59 -11.72
CA ASN A 223 2.36 16.84 -12.48
C ASN A 223 1.59 17.96 -11.78
N VAL A 224 2.11 19.18 -11.81
CA VAL A 224 1.46 20.38 -11.28
C VAL A 224 1.28 21.40 -12.41
N GLY A 225 0.06 21.86 -12.65
CA GLY A 225 -0.29 22.83 -13.69
C GLY A 225 -1.20 22.23 -14.78
N LEU A 226 -1.03 22.65 -16.04
CA LEU A 226 -1.99 22.31 -17.11
C LEU A 226 -1.35 21.57 -18.29
N GLY A 227 -2.00 20.50 -18.76
CA GLY A 227 -1.66 19.87 -20.03
C GLY A 227 -0.30 19.17 -20.06
N ASN A 228 0.28 18.83 -18.91
CA ASN A 228 1.59 18.16 -18.86
C ASN A 228 1.45 16.66 -19.16
N VAL A 229 2.39 16.09 -19.91
CA VAL A 229 2.43 14.67 -20.29
C VAL A 229 3.74 14.04 -19.78
N GLY A 230 3.61 13.25 -18.73
CA GLY A 230 4.68 12.44 -18.14
C GLY A 230 4.69 12.49 -16.61
N PHE A 231 5.87 12.56 -16.00
CA PHE A 231 6.01 12.51 -14.54
C PHE A 231 6.74 13.71 -13.95
N GLY A 232 6.21 14.26 -12.86
CA GLY A 232 6.91 15.29 -12.07
C GLY A 232 7.04 16.65 -12.75
N ASN A 233 6.25 16.94 -13.79
CA ASN A 233 6.35 18.20 -14.51
C ASN A 233 5.58 19.32 -13.78
N VAL A 234 6.15 20.52 -13.73
CA VAL A 234 5.53 21.71 -13.09
C VAL A 234 5.37 22.81 -14.12
N GLY A 235 4.15 23.30 -14.36
CA GLY A 235 3.85 24.37 -15.31
C GLY A 235 2.86 23.93 -16.39
N LEU A 236 3.07 24.37 -17.63
CA LEU A 236 2.10 24.17 -18.70
C LEU A 236 2.69 23.42 -19.89
N ALA A 237 1.92 22.48 -20.44
CA ALA A 237 2.19 21.81 -21.71
C ALA A 237 3.60 21.17 -21.82
N ASN A 238 4.19 20.76 -20.70
CA ASN A 238 5.46 20.03 -20.73
C ASN A 238 5.21 18.58 -21.16
N SER A 239 6.09 18.01 -21.98
CA SER A 239 5.90 16.68 -22.57
C SER A 239 7.25 15.96 -22.75
N GLY A 240 7.21 14.72 -23.22
CA GLY A 240 8.42 14.05 -23.70
C GLY A 240 8.85 14.56 -25.07
N LEU A 241 10.10 14.28 -25.43
CA LEU A 241 10.71 14.74 -26.69
C LEU A 241 9.98 14.19 -27.94
N THR A 242 9.42 12.99 -27.82
CA THR A 242 8.80 12.25 -28.93
C THR A 242 7.44 11.73 -28.48
N PRO A 243 6.43 11.66 -29.36
CA PRO A 243 5.16 11.00 -29.04
C PRO A 243 5.39 9.59 -28.48
N GLY A 244 4.75 9.29 -27.35
CA GLY A 244 4.89 8.01 -26.65
C GLY A 244 6.02 7.97 -25.61
N LEU A 245 6.96 8.92 -25.62
CA LEU A 245 7.86 9.14 -24.48
C LEU A 245 7.22 10.15 -23.52
N MET A 246 7.29 9.82 -22.23
CA MET A 246 6.80 10.67 -21.16
C MET A 246 7.89 11.66 -20.74
N GLY A 247 7.53 12.93 -20.58
CA GLY A 247 8.45 13.96 -20.10
C GLY A 247 8.66 13.84 -18.59
N LEU A 248 9.91 14.01 -18.13
CA LEU A 248 10.25 13.85 -16.72
C LEU A 248 10.75 15.17 -16.13
N GLY A 249 10.12 15.65 -15.05
CA GLY A 249 10.69 16.70 -14.22
C GLY A 249 10.91 18.06 -14.91
N ASN A 250 10.16 18.36 -15.97
CA ASN A 250 10.27 19.67 -16.63
C ASN A 250 9.53 20.73 -15.83
N ILE A 251 10.12 21.92 -15.70
CA ILE A 251 9.56 23.06 -14.99
C ILE A 251 9.42 24.24 -15.96
N GLY A 252 8.21 24.77 -16.11
CA GLY A 252 7.90 25.93 -16.95
C GLY A 252 6.89 25.61 -18.06
N PHE A 253 7.08 26.17 -19.26
CA PHE A 253 6.07 26.15 -20.32
C PHE A 253 6.57 25.46 -21.59
N GLY A 254 5.87 24.43 -22.06
CA GLY A 254 6.07 23.84 -23.37
C GLY A 254 7.42 23.14 -23.54
N ASN A 255 8.07 22.69 -22.46
CA ASN A 255 9.33 21.97 -22.59
C ASN A 255 9.08 20.52 -23.04
N ALA A 256 9.86 20.04 -23.99
CA ALA A 256 9.79 18.69 -24.54
C ALA A 256 11.07 17.89 -24.19
N GLY A 257 10.93 16.80 -23.44
CA GLY A 257 12.04 15.97 -22.99
C GLY A 257 12.06 15.85 -21.46
N SER A 258 13.22 16.01 -20.83
CA SER A 258 13.37 15.78 -19.38
C SER A 258 14.22 16.85 -18.69
N TYR A 259 13.88 17.19 -17.46
CA TYR A 259 14.63 18.08 -16.56
C TYR A 259 14.92 19.47 -17.15
N ASN A 260 14.08 19.95 -18.07
CA ASN A 260 14.23 21.29 -18.62
C ASN A 260 13.56 22.33 -17.69
N PHE A 261 14.21 23.46 -17.47
CA PHE A 261 13.69 24.60 -16.71
C PHE A 261 13.53 25.82 -17.61
N GLY A 262 12.32 26.33 -17.77
CA GLY A 262 12.03 27.54 -18.55
C GLY A 262 10.98 27.31 -19.63
N LEU A 263 11.19 27.85 -20.84
CA LEU A 263 10.17 27.85 -21.89
C LEU A 263 10.67 27.18 -23.17
N ALA A 264 9.84 26.32 -23.76
CA ALA A 264 10.02 25.73 -25.08
C ALA A 264 11.37 25.03 -25.30
N ASN A 265 12.01 24.53 -24.24
CA ASN A 265 13.26 23.79 -24.39
C ASN A 265 12.98 22.36 -24.87
N MET A 266 13.83 21.85 -25.75
CA MET A 266 13.75 20.53 -26.34
C MET A 266 15.01 19.72 -26.03
N GLY A 267 14.86 18.56 -25.38
CA GLY A 267 15.96 17.68 -24.99
C GLY A 267 16.07 17.52 -23.48
N VAL A 268 17.29 17.49 -22.93
CA VAL A 268 17.51 17.11 -21.52
C VAL A 268 18.28 18.17 -20.74
N GLY A 269 17.76 18.60 -19.59
CA GLY A 269 18.52 19.41 -18.64
C GLY A 269 18.81 20.83 -19.11
N ASN A 270 18.03 21.39 -20.02
CA ASN A 270 18.24 22.77 -20.49
C ASN A 270 17.58 23.79 -19.55
N ILE A 271 18.23 24.93 -19.35
CA ILE A 271 17.74 26.04 -18.54
C ILE A 271 17.63 27.29 -19.44
N GLY A 272 16.43 27.85 -19.56
CA GLY A 272 16.17 29.10 -20.28
C GLY A 272 15.07 28.96 -21.35
N PHE A 273 15.29 29.52 -22.53
CA PHE A 273 14.24 29.67 -23.55
C PHE A 273 14.64 29.02 -24.88
N ALA A 274 13.79 28.16 -25.44
CA ALA A 274 13.92 27.61 -26.79
C ALA A 274 15.27 26.93 -27.09
N ASN A 275 15.91 26.32 -26.09
CA ASN A 275 17.17 25.58 -26.30
C ASN A 275 16.87 24.17 -26.82
N THR A 276 17.65 23.68 -27.78
CA THR A 276 17.58 22.33 -28.34
C THR A 276 18.89 21.57 -28.08
N GLY A 277 18.79 20.41 -27.44
CA GLY A 277 19.93 19.55 -27.08
C GLY A 277 19.98 19.27 -25.58
N SER A 278 21.18 19.13 -25.02
CA SER A 278 21.36 18.71 -23.63
C SER A 278 22.21 19.69 -22.80
N GLY A 279 21.76 20.03 -21.60
CA GLY A 279 22.55 20.79 -20.64
C GLY A 279 22.87 22.23 -21.04
N ASN A 280 22.05 22.86 -21.87
CA ASN A 280 22.26 24.25 -22.30
C ASN A 280 21.71 25.25 -21.29
N PHE A 281 22.40 26.37 -21.08
CA PHE A 281 21.94 27.51 -20.26
C PHE A 281 21.85 28.77 -21.11
N GLY A 282 20.64 29.21 -21.48
CA GLY A 282 20.51 30.38 -22.35
C GLY A 282 19.22 30.49 -23.14
N ILE A 283 19.30 31.17 -24.29
CA ILE A 283 18.17 31.43 -25.18
C ILE A 283 18.50 30.93 -26.58
N GLY A 284 17.71 30.02 -27.16
CA GLY A 284 17.78 29.64 -28.57
C GLY A 284 19.02 28.83 -28.96
N LEU A 285 19.69 28.17 -28.02
CA LEU A 285 20.90 27.41 -28.28
C LEU A 285 20.57 26.07 -28.97
N THR A 286 21.40 25.65 -29.92
CA THR A 286 21.30 24.32 -30.54
C THR A 286 22.65 23.60 -30.42
N GLY A 287 22.68 22.50 -29.67
CA GLY A 287 23.89 21.75 -29.34
C GLY A 287 23.85 21.27 -27.89
N ASP A 288 25.00 20.84 -27.36
CA ASP A 288 25.09 20.32 -25.99
C ASP A 288 26.08 21.15 -25.14
N ASN A 289 25.72 21.36 -23.87
CA ASN A 289 26.52 22.08 -22.87
C ASN A 289 26.92 23.51 -23.29
N LEU A 290 26.04 24.21 -24.00
CA LEU A 290 26.26 25.60 -24.41
C LEU A 290 25.76 26.58 -23.35
N THR A 291 26.42 27.72 -23.21
CA THR A 291 25.93 28.85 -22.42
C THR A 291 25.94 30.14 -23.23
N GLY A 292 24.80 30.83 -23.35
CA GLY A 292 24.69 32.11 -24.07
C GLY A 292 23.38 32.32 -24.86
N PHE A 293 23.49 32.95 -26.03
CA PHE A 293 22.36 33.21 -26.95
C PHE A 293 22.55 32.48 -28.29
N GLY A 294 21.43 32.00 -28.83
CA GLY A 294 21.30 31.25 -30.07
C GLY A 294 21.82 32.02 -31.28
N GLY A 295 22.41 31.30 -32.23
CA GLY A 295 23.07 31.88 -33.40
C GLY A 295 24.43 32.53 -33.10
N PHE A 296 24.76 32.75 -31.83
CA PHE A 296 26.06 33.25 -31.39
C PHE A 296 26.89 32.16 -30.69
N ASN A 297 26.43 30.94 -30.50
CA ASN A 297 27.29 29.91 -29.92
C ASN A 297 26.93 28.55 -30.53
N THR A 298 27.84 27.95 -31.29
CA THR A 298 27.60 26.72 -32.06
C THR A 298 28.64 25.64 -31.75
N GLY A 299 28.25 24.37 -31.79
CA GLY A 299 29.12 23.24 -31.41
C GLY A 299 28.77 22.68 -30.02
N SER A 300 29.76 22.27 -29.23
CA SER A 300 29.54 21.60 -27.93
C SER A 300 30.43 22.18 -26.82
N GLY A 301 29.90 22.35 -25.60
CA GLY A 301 30.69 22.73 -24.43
C GLY A 301 31.25 24.16 -24.45
N ASN A 302 30.65 25.07 -25.22
CA ASN A 302 31.12 26.45 -25.34
C ASN A 302 30.42 27.41 -24.36
N VAL A 303 31.18 28.29 -23.71
CA VAL A 303 30.70 29.31 -22.76
C VAL A 303 31.00 30.70 -23.31
N GLY A 304 29.97 31.53 -23.55
CA GLY A 304 30.12 32.92 -24.02
C GLY A 304 29.33 33.24 -25.30
N LEU A 305 29.84 34.14 -26.16
CA LEU A 305 29.20 34.55 -27.42
C LEU A 305 30.17 34.53 -28.60
N PHE A 306 29.64 34.29 -29.78
CA PHE A 306 30.31 34.06 -31.07
C PHE A 306 31.33 32.92 -31.13
N ASN A 307 31.20 31.88 -30.28
CA ASN A 307 32.12 30.73 -30.32
C ASN A 307 31.60 29.62 -31.26
N SER A 308 32.51 28.92 -31.92
CA SER A 308 32.24 27.75 -32.76
C SER A 308 33.22 26.60 -32.49
N GLY A 309 32.76 25.36 -32.40
CA GLY A 309 33.62 24.19 -32.13
C GLY A 309 33.39 23.60 -30.75
N THR A 310 34.42 23.08 -30.08
CA THR A 310 34.27 22.29 -28.85
C THR A 310 35.02 22.90 -27.65
N GLY A 311 34.35 23.12 -26.52
CA GLY A 311 35.02 23.43 -25.25
C GLY A 311 35.65 24.83 -25.18
N ASN A 312 35.09 25.83 -25.85
CA ASN A 312 35.65 27.19 -25.89
C ASN A 312 34.99 28.12 -24.84
N VAL A 313 35.80 28.90 -24.11
CA VAL A 313 35.35 29.88 -23.12
C VAL A 313 35.75 31.30 -23.56
N GLY A 314 34.78 32.21 -23.71
CA GLY A 314 35.00 33.62 -24.04
C GLY A 314 34.25 34.09 -25.29
N PHE A 315 34.89 34.88 -26.17
CA PHE A 315 34.23 35.49 -27.34
C PHE A 315 34.92 35.19 -28.68
N PHE A 316 34.16 34.94 -29.76
CA PHE A 316 34.68 34.79 -31.13
C PHE A 316 35.71 33.65 -31.34
N ASN A 317 35.77 32.65 -30.46
CA ASN A 317 36.71 31.54 -30.58
C ASN A 317 36.22 30.48 -31.58
N SER A 318 37.15 29.86 -32.32
CA SER A 318 36.85 28.79 -33.27
C SER A 318 37.82 27.62 -33.11
N GLY A 319 37.35 26.42 -32.75
CA GLY A 319 38.18 25.23 -32.63
C GLY A 319 37.96 24.49 -31.30
N THR A 320 39.01 23.91 -30.71
CA THR A 320 38.90 23.04 -29.53
C THR A 320 39.69 23.59 -28.34
N GLY A 321 39.00 23.78 -27.20
CA GLY A 321 39.63 24.08 -25.91
C GLY A 321 40.17 25.51 -25.76
N ASN A 322 39.63 26.49 -26.49
CA ASN A 322 40.15 27.86 -26.46
C ASN A 322 39.60 28.67 -25.28
N TRP A 323 40.47 29.37 -24.55
CA TRP A 323 40.10 30.27 -23.45
C TRP A 323 40.55 31.70 -23.77
N GLY A 324 39.60 32.63 -24.00
CA GLY A 324 39.90 34.03 -24.33
C GLY A 324 39.03 34.61 -25.44
N CYS A 325 39.59 35.50 -26.26
CA CYS A 325 38.87 36.15 -27.36
C CYS A 325 39.57 35.91 -28.71
N SER A 326 38.79 35.58 -29.75
CA SER A 326 39.23 35.46 -31.16
C SER A 326 40.34 34.43 -31.42
N ILE A 327 40.39 33.36 -30.64
CA ILE A 327 41.38 32.29 -30.79
C ILE A 327 40.88 31.28 -31.83
N ARG A 328 41.75 30.84 -32.76
CA ARG A 328 41.44 29.82 -33.78
C ARG A 328 42.37 28.61 -33.66
N GLY A 329 41.83 27.38 -33.63
CA GLY A 329 42.59 26.12 -33.63
C GLY A 329 42.37 25.23 -32.40
N VAL A 330 43.27 24.26 -32.19
CA VAL A 330 43.32 23.36 -31.02
C VAL A 330 44.36 23.87 -30.03
N ILE A 331 43.97 24.10 -28.77
CA ILE A 331 44.95 24.28 -27.69
C ILE A 331 45.29 22.90 -27.13
N ILE A 332 46.52 22.45 -27.34
CA ILE A 332 47.03 21.23 -26.70
C ILE A 332 47.42 21.59 -25.27
N PRO A 333 46.92 20.88 -24.24
CA PRO A 333 47.36 21.10 -22.86
C PRO A 333 48.88 20.89 -22.76
N GLY A 334 49.64 21.96 -22.51
CA GLY A 334 51.10 21.91 -22.33
C GLY A 334 51.95 22.64 -23.38
N SER A 335 51.39 23.11 -24.49
CA SER A 335 52.13 23.98 -25.41
C SER A 335 52.01 25.45 -25.01
N VAL A 336 53.11 26.03 -24.51
CA VAL A 336 53.22 27.48 -24.30
C VAL A 336 53.27 28.16 -25.67
N ILE A 337 52.15 28.72 -26.12
CA ILE A 337 52.16 29.69 -27.22
C ILE A 337 52.86 30.94 -26.67
N ARG A 338 54.16 31.10 -26.96
CA ARG A 338 54.86 32.35 -26.67
C ARG A 338 54.26 33.46 -27.53
N GLY A 339 53.58 34.38 -26.86
CA GLY A 339 53.47 35.76 -27.30
C GLY A 339 52.29 36.09 -28.22
N LEU A 340 51.12 36.31 -27.61
CA LEU A 340 50.39 37.57 -27.78
C LEU A 340 49.74 37.90 -26.43
N PRO A 341 49.94 39.11 -25.87
CA PRO A 341 49.29 39.48 -24.62
C PRO A 341 47.77 39.38 -24.83
N ALA A 342 47.06 38.94 -23.79
CA ALA A 342 45.61 39.09 -23.69
C ALA A 342 45.27 40.58 -23.83
N ARG A 343 45.11 41.05 -25.07
CA ARG A 343 44.45 42.32 -25.33
C ARG A 343 43.04 42.10 -24.80
N GLY A 344 42.70 42.79 -23.71
CA GLY A 344 41.34 42.79 -23.18
C GLY A 344 40.35 42.92 -24.34
N CYS A 345 39.24 42.18 -24.25
CA CYS A 345 38.20 42.16 -25.26
C CYS A 345 37.63 43.59 -25.41
N SER A 346 38.30 44.44 -26.18
CA SER A 346 37.92 45.82 -26.46
C SER A 346 37.13 45.79 -27.75
N THR A 347 35.83 45.53 -27.65
CA THR A 347 34.90 46.03 -28.65
C THR A 347 34.84 47.55 -28.49
N ARG A 348 35.64 48.28 -29.27
CA ARG A 348 35.28 49.66 -29.59
C ARG A 348 33.97 49.54 -30.36
N VAL A 349 32.85 49.99 -29.77
CA VAL A 349 31.56 50.14 -30.47
C VAL A 349 31.76 51.25 -31.51
N GLY A 350 32.41 50.89 -32.61
CA GLY A 350 32.67 51.74 -33.75
C GLY A 350 31.76 51.30 -34.88
N SER A 351 30.78 52.16 -35.17
CA SER A 351 29.96 52.22 -36.39
C SER A 351 29.56 50.90 -37.04
N ILE A 352 28.25 50.61 -36.98
CA ILE A 352 27.56 49.76 -37.95
C ILE A 352 27.90 50.30 -39.34
N ARG A 353 28.84 49.67 -40.04
CA ARG A 353 28.89 49.70 -41.49
C ARG A 353 28.09 48.51 -41.97
N VAL A 354 26.90 48.81 -42.47
CA VAL A 354 26.13 47.94 -43.36
C VAL A 354 27.08 47.51 -44.48
N TRP A 355 27.58 46.29 -44.41
CA TRP A 355 28.15 45.65 -45.59
C TRP A 355 26.98 45.28 -46.47
N SER A 356 26.85 46.00 -47.59
CA SER A 356 25.96 45.66 -48.68
C SER A 356 26.20 44.21 -49.09
N MET A 357 25.24 43.33 -48.78
CA MET A 357 25.19 42.00 -49.36
C MET A 357 24.80 42.18 -50.83
N ARG A 358 25.78 42.03 -51.74
CA ARG A 358 25.47 41.77 -53.14
C ARG A 358 24.67 40.48 -53.21
N VAL A 359 23.52 40.55 -53.87
CA VAL A 359 22.76 39.38 -54.32
C VAL A 359 23.68 38.57 -55.24
N ALA A 360 24.12 37.40 -54.79
CA ALA A 360 24.70 36.40 -55.66
C ALA A 360 23.55 35.61 -56.30
N THR A 361 23.23 35.97 -57.53
CA THR A 361 22.40 35.19 -58.44
C THR A 361 23.05 33.83 -58.70
N THR A 362 22.32 32.75 -58.43
CA THR A 362 22.58 31.40 -58.94
C THR A 362 22.64 31.40 -60.47
N PRO A 363 23.62 30.72 -61.12
CA PRO A 363 23.53 30.45 -62.54
C PRO A 363 22.48 29.36 -62.80
N ALA A 364 21.63 29.60 -63.79
CA ALA A 364 20.66 28.66 -64.30
C ALA A 364 21.35 27.56 -65.15
N VAL A 365 21.02 26.30 -64.88
CA VAL A 365 21.10 25.24 -65.90
C VAL A 365 19.75 25.19 -66.60
N SER A 366 19.79 25.40 -67.92
CA SER A 366 18.64 25.46 -68.81
C SER A 366 18.23 24.05 -69.26
N THR A 367 16.93 23.74 -69.22
CA THR A 367 16.30 22.86 -70.22
C THR A 367 14.90 23.37 -70.59
N ARG A 368 14.83 23.96 -71.80
CA ARG A 368 13.72 24.07 -72.77
C ARG A 368 12.25 24.04 -72.30
N GLY A 369 11.62 25.22 -72.38
CA GLY A 369 10.53 25.55 -73.32
C GLY A 369 9.20 24.78 -73.31
N ARG A 370 8.11 25.43 -72.87
CA ARG A 370 6.92 25.89 -73.66
C ARG A 370 5.82 26.43 -72.71
N PRO A 371 4.96 27.39 -73.14
CA PRO A 371 4.17 28.23 -72.24
C PRO A 371 2.71 27.78 -72.05
N ILE A 372 2.12 28.05 -70.89
CA ILE A 372 0.65 28.13 -70.71
C ILE A 372 0.30 29.43 -69.98
N ARG A 373 -0.79 30.04 -70.46
CA ARG A 373 -1.33 31.38 -70.25
C ARG A 373 -1.72 31.75 -68.81
N ALA A 374 -1.68 33.06 -68.57
CA ALA A 374 -2.13 33.80 -67.40
C ALA A 374 -3.64 33.75 -67.13
N VAL A 375 -4.03 33.93 -65.86
CA VAL A 375 -5.24 34.67 -65.45
C VAL A 375 -4.93 35.51 -64.20
N SER A 376 -5.20 36.81 -64.31
CA SER A 376 -5.05 37.84 -63.28
C SER A 376 -6.17 37.81 -62.24
N THR A 377 -5.89 38.21 -61.00
CA THR A 377 -6.89 38.83 -60.12
C THR A 377 -6.39 40.18 -59.61
N ARG A 378 -7.28 41.16 -59.73
CA ARG A 378 -7.10 42.61 -59.65
C ARG A 378 -7.22 43.05 -58.18
N ALA A 379 -6.28 43.84 -57.67
CA ALA A 379 -6.45 44.57 -56.41
C ALA A 379 -7.15 45.91 -56.70
N VAL A 380 -8.22 46.19 -55.96
CA VAL A 380 -9.01 47.41 -56.02
C VAL A 380 -8.29 48.52 -55.25
N SER A 381 -8.12 49.66 -55.93
CA SER A 381 -7.65 50.95 -55.42
C SER A 381 -8.77 51.66 -54.68
N THR A 382 -8.48 52.25 -53.52
CA THR A 382 -9.08 53.53 -53.11
C THR A 382 -8.03 54.39 -52.40
N ARG A 383 -7.98 55.66 -52.79
CA ARG A 383 -7.01 56.69 -52.43
C ARG A 383 -7.73 57.77 -51.61
N VAL A 384 -7.12 58.15 -50.50
CA VAL A 384 -7.04 59.46 -49.81
C VAL A 384 -8.31 60.31 -49.66
N GLY A 385 -8.62 60.60 -48.39
CA GLY A 385 -9.23 61.82 -47.88
C GLY A 385 -8.69 62.04 -46.47
#